data_AF-A0A851RPE7-F1
#
_entry.id   AF-A0A851RPE7-F1
#
_cell.length_a   1.000
_cell.length_b   1.000
_cell.length_c   1.000
_cell.angle_alpha   90.00
_cell.angle_beta   90.00
_cell.angle_gamma   90.00
#
_symmetry.space_group_name_H-M   'P 1'
#
loop_
_entity.id
_entity.type
_entity.pdbx_description
1 polymer ?
#
loop_
_entity_poly.entity_id
_entity_poly.type
_entity_poly.pdbx_seq_one_letter_code
_entity_poly.pdbx_strand_id
1 'polypeptide(L)'
;MAPLRRLRLCLCLLLAALLPPPTAPAPAPLPLRRPDWAACRILSRELSRLLATVKEPHSALEGMQLLEEDPQNSPPRIRCSDACDPLTLETNHTRCLHRIRQALQHYRDLLGSEIFRDQPQPQLESTMEQLLRHVQ
;
A
#
# COMPACT_ATOMS: atom_id res chain seq x y z
N MET A 1 29.00 -32.36 57.83
CA MET A 1 29.41 -32.14 56.42
C MET A 1 28.22 -31.73 55.51
N ALA A 2 27.31 -30.86 55.97
CA ALA A 2 26.12 -30.43 55.23
C ALA A 2 26.06 -28.93 54.84
N PRO A 3 26.76 -27.97 55.48
CA PRO A 3 26.51 -26.55 55.20
C PRO A 3 27.18 -26.06 53.90
N LEU A 4 28.35 -26.62 53.56
CA LEU A 4 29.12 -26.24 52.36
C LEU A 4 28.41 -26.61 51.05
N ARG A 5 27.62 -27.70 51.06
CA ARG A 5 26.87 -28.16 49.89
C ARG A 5 25.68 -27.25 49.60
N ARG A 6 25.02 -26.74 50.66
CA ARG A 6 23.94 -25.75 50.55
C ARG A 6 24.45 -24.40 50.07
N LEU A 7 25.61 -23.96 50.57
CA LEU A 7 26.24 -22.72 50.13
C LEU A 7 26.62 -22.75 48.64
N ARG A 8 27.18 -23.88 48.16
CA ARG A 8 27.48 -24.10 46.74
C ARG A 8 26.23 -24.06 45.87
N LEU A 9 25.14 -24.72 46.30
CA LEU A 9 23.86 -24.71 45.57
C LEU A 9 23.27 -23.30 45.47
N CYS A 10 23.30 -22.53 46.56
CA CYS A 10 22.85 -21.13 46.55
C CYS A 10 23.72 -20.25 45.62
N LEU A 11 25.04 -20.44 45.65
CA LEU A 11 25.95 -19.69 44.79
C LEU A 11 25.70 -20.02 43.30
N CYS A 12 25.47 -21.28 42.96
CA CYS A 12 25.15 -21.70 41.59
C CYS A 12 23.80 -21.12 41.11
N LEU A 13 22.78 -21.08 41.98
CA LEU A 13 21.48 -20.49 41.66
C LEU A 13 21.57 -18.97 41.44
N LEU A 14 22.37 -18.27 42.25
CA LEU A 14 22.62 -16.84 42.06
C LEU A 14 23.39 -16.57 40.77
N LEU A 15 24.42 -17.37 40.44
CA LEU A 15 25.14 -17.23 39.16
C LEU A 15 24.24 -17.49 37.94
N ALA A 16 23.33 -18.45 38.03
CA ALA A 16 22.37 -18.73 36.95
C ALA A 16 21.37 -17.58 36.74
N ALA A 17 20.99 -16.89 37.82
CA ALA A 17 20.09 -15.73 37.76
C ALA A 17 20.75 -14.47 37.20
N LEU A 18 22.08 -14.36 37.25
CA LEU A 18 22.84 -13.26 36.65
C LEU A 18 23.17 -13.49 35.16
N LEU A 19 22.82 -14.64 34.58
CA LEU A 19 23.10 -14.89 33.17
C LEU A 19 22.05 -14.19 32.30
N PRO A 20 22.44 -13.22 31.45
CA PRO A 20 21.50 -12.55 30.57
C PRO A 20 20.88 -13.57 29.62
N PRO A 21 19.57 -13.45 29.30
CA PRO A 21 18.93 -14.34 28.35
C PRO A 21 19.67 -14.26 27.01
N PRO A 22 19.82 -15.38 26.29
CA PRO A 22 20.41 -15.36 24.96
C PRO A 22 19.62 -14.39 24.10
N THR A 23 20.28 -13.33 23.64
CA THR A 23 19.73 -12.36 22.70
C THR A 23 19.41 -13.11 21.43
N ALA A 24 18.13 -13.43 21.23
CA ALA A 24 17.65 -13.90 19.95
C ALA A 24 18.03 -12.84 18.89
N PRO A 25 18.67 -13.22 17.78
CA PRO A 25 18.96 -12.27 16.72
C PRO A 25 17.63 -11.65 16.28
N ALA A 26 17.55 -10.32 16.32
CA ALA A 26 16.41 -9.59 15.79
C ALA A 26 16.15 -10.09 14.36
N PRO A 27 14.88 -10.37 13.99
CA PRO A 27 14.57 -10.81 12.64
C PRO A 27 15.13 -9.76 11.67
N ALA A 28 16.03 -10.20 10.79
CA ALA A 28 16.54 -9.37 9.72
C ALA A 28 15.34 -8.76 8.98
N PRO A 29 15.35 -7.45 8.66
CA PRO A 29 14.27 -6.84 7.92
C PRO A 29 14.05 -7.66 6.64
N LEU A 30 12.83 -8.18 6.49
CA LEU A 30 12.42 -8.94 5.31
C LEU A 30 12.81 -8.12 4.07
N PRO A 31 13.43 -8.74 3.05
CA PRO A 31 13.70 -8.04 1.81
C PRO A 31 12.38 -7.47 1.31
N LEU A 32 12.33 -6.13 1.16
CA LEU A 32 11.19 -5.43 0.57
C LEU A 32 10.80 -6.18 -0.70
N ARG A 33 9.60 -6.77 -0.69
CA ARG A 33 9.05 -7.44 -1.86
C ARG A 33 8.97 -6.39 -2.94
N ARG A 34 9.86 -6.48 -3.94
CA ARG A 34 9.78 -5.56 -5.07
C ARG A 34 8.46 -5.83 -5.79
N PRO A 35 7.71 -4.78 -6.14
CA PRO A 35 6.52 -4.94 -6.94
C PRO A 35 6.90 -5.50 -8.31
N ASP A 36 5.98 -6.28 -8.89
CA ASP A 36 6.13 -6.77 -10.26
C ASP A 36 5.87 -5.61 -11.23
N TRP A 37 6.94 -4.85 -11.51
CA TRP A 37 6.88 -3.70 -12.42
C TRP A 37 6.42 -4.06 -13.83
N ALA A 38 6.66 -5.29 -14.29
CA ALA A 38 6.19 -5.72 -15.60
C ALA A 38 4.65 -5.87 -15.58
N ALA A 39 4.12 -6.59 -14.59
CA ALA A 39 2.67 -6.72 -14.42
C ALA A 39 1.98 -5.36 -14.19
N CYS A 40 2.53 -4.52 -13.31
CA CYS A 40 2.01 -3.17 -13.06
C CYS A 40 1.94 -2.34 -14.35
N ARG A 41 2.96 -2.40 -15.20
CA ARG A 41 3.01 -1.66 -16.47
C ARG A 41 2.01 -2.17 -17.50
N ILE A 42 1.85 -3.48 -17.60
CA ILE A 42 0.89 -4.09 -18.54
C ILE A 42 -0.53 -3.68 -18.12
N LEU A 43 -0.87 -3.88 -16.85
CA LEU A 43 -2.20 -3.62 -16.31
C LEU A 43 -2.52 -2.12 -16.27
N SER A 44 -1.56 -1.25 -15.94
CA SER A 44 -1.80 0.20 -15.96
C SER A 44 -2.04 0.73 -17.37
N ARG A 45 -1.33 0.20 -18.38
CA ARG A 45 -1.58 0.52 -19.80
C ARG A 45 -2.96 0.05 -20.25
N GLU A 46 -3.35 -1.15 -19.86
CA GLU A 46 -4.68 -1.66 -20.19
C GLU A 46 -5.78 -0.83 -19.52
N LEU A 47 -5.59 -0.44 -18.25
CA LEU A 47 -6.50 0.46 -17.56
C LEU A 47 -6.63 1.81 -18.30
N SER A 48 -5.53 2.42 -18.72
CA SER A 48 -5.55 3.65 -19.52
C SER A 48 -6.27 3.47 -20.85
N ARG A 49 -6.08 2.32 -21.53
CA ARG A 49 -6.77 1.99 -22.78
C ARG A 49 -8.28 1.87 -22.58
N LEU A 50 -8.72 1.19 -21.52
CA LEU A 50 -10.14 1.06 -21.18
C LEU A 50 -10.75 2.43 -20.86
N LEU A 51 -10.09 3.26 -20.05
CA LEU A 51 -10.56 4.61 -19.72
C LEU A 51 -10.73 5.48 -20.96
N ALA A 52 -9.87 5.36 -21.97
CA ALA A 52 -10.00 6.11 -23.22
C ALA A 52 -11.26 5.74 -24.02
N THR A 53 -11.87 4.58 -23.76
CA THR A 53 -13.13 4.15 -24.39
C THR A 53 -14.37 4.57 -23.61
N VAL A 54 -14.21 4.99 -22.36
CA VAL A 54 -15.30 5.55 -21.57
C VAL A 54 -15.68 6.89 -22.21
N LYS A 55 -16.91 6.98 -22.69
CA LYS A 55 -17.42 8.17 -23.36
C LYS A 55 -17.49 9.32 -22.36
N GLU A 56 -16.47 10.17 -22.35
CA GLU A 56 -16.51 11.47 -21.68
C GLU A 56 -17.68 12.28 -22.27
N PRO A 57 -18.72 12.61 -21.50
CA PRO A 57 -19.63 13.66 -21.90
C PRO A 57 -18.87 14.98 -21.76
N HIS A 58 -18.03 15.33 -22.74
CA HIS A 58 -17.28 16.59 -22.75
C HIS A 58 -18.21 17.81 -22.54
N SER A 59 -19.49 17.68 -22.90
CA SER A 59 -20.53 18.67 -22.66
C SER A 59 -20.91 18.88 -21.18
N ALA A 60 -20.52 17.98 -20.26
CA ALA A 60 -20.81 18.11 -18.83
C ALA A 60 -19.79 19.00 -18.09
N LEU A 61 -18.57 19.16 -18.65
CA LEU A 61 -17.53 20.04 -18.10
C LEU A 61 -17.67 21.49 -18.57
N GLU A 62 -18.41 21.73 -19.66
CA GLU A 62 -18.64 23.03 -20.24
C GLU A 62 -19.70 23.80 -19.43
N GLY A 63 -19.27 24.42 -18.34
CA GLY A 63 -20.13 25.23 -17.46
C GLY A 63 -19.97 24.96 -15.97
N MET A 64 -19.14 23.99 -15.56
CA MET A 64 -18.79 23.84 -14.15
C MET A 64 -17.92 25.02 -13.70
N GLN A 65 -18.52 25.94 -12.94
CA GLN A 65 -17.75 26.89 -12.15
C GLN A 65 -16.88 26.07 -11.19
N LEU A 66 -15.57 26.28 -11.24
CA LEU A 66 -14.62 25.73 -10.28
C LEU A 66 -14.92 26.37 -8.92
N LEU A 67 -15.91 25.85 -8.20
CA LEU A 67 -16.04 26.13 -6.78
C LEU A 67 -14.77 25.66 -6.09
N GLU A 68 -14.41 26.38 -5.03
CA GLU A 68 -13.28 26.02 -4.17
C GLU A 68 -13.39 24.53 -3.80
N GLU A 69 -12.37 23.75 -4.18
CA GLU A 69 -12.35 22.31 -3.96
C GLU A 69 -12.30 22.07 -2.44
N ASP A 70 -13.36 21.50 -1.87
CA ASP A 70 -13.35 21.06 -0.48
C ASP A 70 -12.27 19.97 -0.32
N PRO A 71 -11.19 20.22 0.44
CA PRO A 71 -10.10 19.26 0.60
C PRO A 71 -10.54 17.95 1.26
N GLN A 72 -11.66 17.94 1.99
CA GLN A 72 -12.17 16.75 2.67
C GLN A 72 -12.99 15.85 1.75
N ASN A 73 -13.59 16.41 0.70
CA ASN A 73 -14.48 15.67 -0.20
C ASN A 73 -13.87 15.44 -1.60
N SER A 74 -12.60 15.78 -1.80
CA SER A 74 -11.94 15.58 -3.08
C SER A 74 -11.53 14.12 -3.30
N PRO A 75 -11.70 13.58 -4.52
CA PRO A 75 -11.23 12.23 -4.85
C PRO A 75 -9.73 12.11 -4.59
N PRO A 76 -9.22 10.90 -4.24
CA PRO A 76 -7.81 10.70 -4.00
C PRO A 76 -6.97 10.95 -5.26
N ARG A 77 -6.13 11.98 -5.23
CA ARG A 77 -5.16 12.33 -6.29
C ARG A 77 -3.73 12.03 -5.88
N ILE A 78 -2.85 11.73 -6.82
CA ILE A 78 -1.40 11.72 -6.58
C ILE A 78 -0.93 13.18 -6.43
N ARG A 79 -0.41 13.54 -5.26
CA ARG A 79 0.09 14.87 -4.94
C ARG A 79 1.61 14.93 -5.08
N CYS A 80 2.15 16.15 -5.15
CA CYS A 80 3.60 16.37 -5.16
C CYS A 80 4.30 15.79 -3.91
N SER A 81 3.60 15.67 -2.78
CA SER A 81 4.12 15.10 -1.53
C SER A 81 4.23 13.56 -1.53
N ASP A 82 3.64 12.90 -2.52
CA ASP A 82 3.46 11.44 -2.51
C ASP A 82 4.67 10.67 -3.07
N ALA A 83 5.74 11.38 -3.43
CA ALA A 83 7.02 10.80 -3.83
C ALA A 83 6.91 9.88 -5.07
N CYS A 84 6.01 10.24 -6.00
CA CYS A 84 5.84 9.56 -7.29
C CYS A 84 6.71 10.16 -8.40
N ASP A 85 7.67 11.02 -8.05
CA ASP A 85 8.67 11.50 -8.99
C ASP A 85 9.69 10.38 -9.31
N PRO A 86 10.34 10.40 -10.49
CA PRO A 86 11.25 9.34 -10.91
C PRO A 86 12.37 9.04 -9.92
N LEU A 87 12.96 10.07 -9.32
CA LEU A 87 14.09 9.94 -8.39
C LEU A 87 13.67 9.18 -7.12
N THR A 88 12.50 9.52 -6.57
CA THR A 88 12.03 8.85 -5.35
C THR A 88 11.47 7.45 -5.64
N LEU A 89 10.91 7.20 -6.82
CA LEU A 89 10.46 5.85 -7.21
C LEU A 89 11.62 4.83 -7.29
N GLU A 90 12.79 5.25 -7.76
CA GLU A 90 13.98 4.38 -7.83
C GLU A 90 14.52 4.02 -6.44
N THR A 91 14.46 4.97 -5.51
CA THR A 91 15.10 4.86 -4.18
C THR A 91 14.16 4.38 -3.09
N ASN A 92 12.92 4.86 -3.06
CA ASN A 92 11.88 4.49 -2.10
C ASN A 92 10.46 4.66 -2.68
N HIS A 93 10.00 3.64 -3.40
CA HIS A 93 8.68 3.61 -4.04
C HIS A 93 7.50 3.43 -3.06
N THR A 94 7.75 3.09 -1.79
CA THR A 94 6.71 2.68 -0.83
C THR A 94 5.59 3.70 -0.68
N ARG A 95 5.94 4.99 -0.55
CA ARG A 95 4.95 6.07 -0.38
C ARG A 95 4.09 6.23 -1.62
N CYS A 96 4.72 6.24 -2.79
CA CYS A 96 4.00 6.38 -4.06
C CYS A 96 3.06 5.20 -4.30
N LEU A 97 3.53 3.96 -4.12
CA LEU A 97 2.71 2.77 -4.33
C LEU A 97 1.56 2.68 -3.33
N HIS A 98 1.77 3.10 -2.08
CA HIS A 98 0.70 3.21 -1.11
C HIS A 98 -0.39 4.19 -1.59
N ARG A 99 0.00 5.34 -2.13
CA ARG A 99 -0.95 6.31 -2.69
C ARG A 99 -1.69 5.78 -3.90
N ILE A 100 -0.99 5.13 -4.83
CA ILE A 100 -1.59 4.50 -6.01
C ILE A 100 -2.61 3.45 -5.58
N ARG A 101 -2.28 2.60 -4.60
CA ARG A 101 -3.18 1.58 -4.06
C ARG A 101 -4.44 2.20 -3.44
N GLN A 102 -4.29 3.26 -2.65
CA GLN A 102 -5.41 3.98 -2.06
C GLN A 102 -6.36 4.52 -3.13
N ALA A 103 -5.81 5.14 -4.18
CA ALA A 103 -6.61 5.68 -5.28
C ALA A 103 -7.33 4.58 -6.07
N LEU A 104 -6.62 3.49 -6.41
CA LEU A 104 -7.20 2.35 -7.12
C LEU A 104 -8.34 1.68 -6.32
N GLN A 105 -8.16 1.51 -5.01
CA GLN A 105 -9.22 0.98 -4.13
C GLN A 105 -10.45 1.88 -4.16
N HIS A 106 -10.27 3.18 -3.96
CA HIS A 106 -11.37 4.14 -3.98
C HIS A 106 -12.17 4.09 -5.29
N TYR A 107 -11.49 4.11 -6.45
CA TYR A 107 -12.20 4.08 -7.73
C TYR A 107 -12.84 2.73 -8.05
N ARG A 108 -12.22 1.62 -7.65
CA ARG A 108 -12.88 0.30 -7.75
C ARG A 108 -14.17 0.28 -6.93
N ASP A 109 -14.12 0.74 -5.68
CA ASP A 109 -15.29 0.77 -4.80
C ASP A 109 -16.38 1.72 -5.35
N LEU A 110 -15.97 2.83 -5.98
CA LEU A 110 -16.87 3.74 -6.68
C LEU A 110 -17.57 3.05 -7.87
N LEU A 111 -16.83 2.29 -8.70
CA LEU A 111 -17.39 1.53 -9.81
C LEU A 111 -18.36 0.43 -9.36
N GLY A 112 -18.13 -0.14 -8.16
CA GLY A 112 -19.02 -1.11 -7.54
C GLY A 112 -20.20 -0.50 -6.77
N SER A 113 -20.29 0.83 -6.70
CA SER A 113 -21.36 1.54 -5.99
C SER A 113 -22.65 1.67 -6.81
N GLU A 114 -23.73 2.07 -6.15
CA GLU A 114 -25.02 2.35 -6.80
C GLU A 114 -24.93 3.42 -7.90
N ILE A 115 -23.89 4.26 -7.91
CA ILE A 115 -23.68 5.30 -8.93
C ILE A 115 -23.54 4.70 -10.33
N PHE A 116 -22.87 3.55 -10.45
CA PHE A 116 -22.61 2.88 -11.73
C PHE A 116 -23.55 1.70 -11.98
N ARG A 117 -24.62 1.56 -11.18
CA ARG A 117 -25.54 0.42 -11.28
C ARG A 117 -26.18 0.27 -12.65
N ASP A 118 -26.57 1.39 -13.27
CA ASP A 118 -27.22 1.38 -14.58
C ASP A 118 -26.22 1.30 -15.75
N GLN A 119 -24.92 1.55 -15.48
CA GLN A 119 -23.83 1.50 -16.46
C GLN A 119 -22.59 0.82 -15.86
N PRO A 120 -22.66 -0.49 -15.58
CA PRO A 120 -21.56 -1.21 -14.97
C PRO A 120 -20.34 -1.27 -15.89
N GLN A 121 -19.14 -1.23 -15.31
CA GLN A 121 -17.86 -1.24 -16.02
C GLN A 121 -16.99 -2.45 -15.61
N PRO A 122 -17.42 -3.69 -15.91
CA PRO A 122 -16.80 -4.91 -15.35
C PRO A 122 -15.34 -5.11 -15.79
N GLN A 123 -14.98 -4.69 -17.01
CA GLN A 123 -13.59 -4.76 -17.48
C GLN A 123 -12.68 -3.80 -16.72
N LEU A 124 -13.18 -2.59 -16.43
CA LEU A 124 -12.46 -1.57 -15.71
C LEU A 124 -12.24 -2.00 -14.24
N GLU A 125 -13.30 -2.51 -13.61
CA GLU A 125 -13.26 -3.04 -12.25
C GLU A 125 -12.28 -4.22 -12.12
N SER A 126 -12.40 -5.23 -12.99
CA SER A 126 -11.50 -6.39 -12.99
C SER A 126 -10.04 -6.01 -13.24
N THR A 127 -9.78 -5.04 -14.11
CA THR A 127 -8.41 -4.56 -14.39
C THR A 127 -7.84 -3.81 -13.18
N MET A 128 -8.65 -3.00 -12.49
CA MET A 128 -8.26 -2.35 -11.23
C MET A 128 -7.96 -3.37 -10.12
N GLU A 129 -8.78 -4.41 -9.98
CA GLU A 129 -8.55 -5.49 -9.02
C GLU A 129 -7.26 -6.27 -9.30
N GLN A 130 -6.99 -6.57 -10.57
CA GLN A 130 -5.74 -7.20 -10.98
C GLN A 130 -4.55 -6.31 -10.63
N LEU A 131 -4.60 -5.02 -10.99
CA LEU A 131 -3.52 -4.07 -10.70
C LEU A 131 -3.27 -3.94 -9.18
N LEU A 132 -4.33 -3.90 -8.37
CA LEU A 132 -4.23 -3.84 -6.91
C LEU A 132 -3.45 -5.00 -6.29
N ARG A 133 -3.45 -6.19 -6.91
CA ARG A 133 -2.68 -7.34 -6.41
C ARG A 133 -1.16 -7.17 -6.61
N HIS A 134 -0.76 -6.36 -7.60
CA HIS A 134 0.64 -6.15 -7.95
C HIS A 134 1.25 -4.89 -7.33
N VAL A 135 0.43 -3.89 -6.96
CA VAL A 135 0.87 -2.68 -6.27
C VAL A 135 1.01 -2.96 -4.76
N GLN A 136 2.22 -3.36 -4.34
CA GLN A 136 2.59 -3.64 -2.95
C GLN A 136 3.58 -2.60 -2.40
#